data_AF-F3FH18-F1
#
_entry.id   AF-F3FH18-F1
#
_cell.length_a   1.000
_cell.length_b   1.000
_cell.length_c   1.000
_cell.angle_alpha   90.00
_cell.angle_beta   90.00
_cell.angle_gamma   90.00
#
_symmetry.space_group_name_H-M   'P 1'
#
loop_
_entity.id
_entity.type
_entity.pdbx_description
1 polymer ?
#
loop_
_entity_poly.entity_id
_entity_poly.type
_entity_poly.pdbx_seq_one_letter_code
_entity_poly.pdbx_strand_id
1 'polypeptide(L)' 'MKKTPLLNIALSRVIASLGHGDILMIVDAGMPVPAGVELIDLALTRGVPDFISVLDVVLSEMQVESHVLASEM' A
#
# COMPACT_ATOMS: atom_id res chain seq x y z
N MET A 1 -9.70 16.28 -11.66
CA MET A 1 -8.57 15.36 -11.38
C MET A 1 -8.20 15.48 -9.91
N LYS A 2 -7.71 14.41 -9.29
CA LYS A 2 -7.29 14.43 -7.88
C LYS A 2 -6.12 15.41 -7.70
N LYS A 3 -6.08 16.12 -6.57
CA LYS A 3 -5.05 17.15 -6.29
C LYS A 3 -3.91 16.64 -5.42
N THR A 4 -4.07 15.48 -4.79
CA THR A 4 -3.12 14.84 -3.89
C THR A 4 -2.17 13.90 -4.66
N PRO A 5 -1.04 13.50 -4.05
CA PRO A 5 -0.05 12.65 -4.72
C PRO A 5 -0.57 11.25 -5.11
N LEU A 6 -1.49 10.65 -4.32
CA LEU A 6 -2.00 9.31 -4.61
C LEU A 6 -3.01 9.33 -5.75
N LEU A 7 -2.60 8.99 -6.97
CA LEU A 7 -3.48 9.00 -8.15
C LEU A 7 -4.10 7.63 -8.47
N ASN A 8 -3.58 6.54 -7.91
CA ASN A 8 -4.09 5.20 -8.18
C ASN A 8 -5.51 5.06 -7.63
N ILE A 9 -6.45 4.69 -8.51
CA ILE A 9 -7.89 4.62 -8.19
C ILE A 9 -8.19 3.51 -7.16
N ALA A 10 -7.55 2.35 -7.30
CA ALA A 10 -7.77 1.21 -6.39
C ALA A 10 -7.26 1.53 -4.98
N LEU A 11 -6.04 2.07 -4.87
CA LEU A 11 -5.50 2.51 -3.57
C LEU A 11 -6.32 3.63 -2.95
N SER A 12 -6.76 4.61 -3.77
CA SER A 12 -7.61 5.71 -3.28
C SER A 12 -8.93 5.17 -2.69
N ARG A 13 -9.54 4.16 -3.34
CA ARG A 13 -10.74 3.50 -2.84
C ARG A 13 -10.47 2.78 -1.53
N VAL A 14 -9.41 1.97 -1.47
CA VAL A 14 -9.05 1.20 -0.27
C VAL A 14 -8.80 2.14 0.91
N ILE A 15 -7.92 3.13 0.76
CA ILE A 15 -7.58 4.07 1.84
C ILE A 15 -8.82 4.85 2.33
N ALA A 16 -9.67 5.30 1.41
CA ALA A 16 -10.91 6.00 1.78
C ALA A 16 -11.94 5.10 2.50
N SER A 17 -11.81 3.78 2.40
CA SER A 17 -12.69 2.81 3.04
C SER A 17 -12.17 2.26 4.37
N LEU A 18 -10.91 2.55 4.74
CA LEU A 18 -10.31 2.04 5.97
C LEU A 18 -11.04 2.58 7.21
N GLY A 19 -11.44 1.66 8.10
CA GLY A 19 -11.85 1.93 9.46
C GLY A 19 -10.69 1.85 10.45
N HIS A 20 -10.96 2.19 11.71
CA HIS A 20 -9.98 2.03 12.79
C HIS A 20 -9.67 0.55 13.02
N GLY A 21 -8.39 0.20 13.01
CA GLY A 21 -7.90 -1.17 13.15
C GLY A 21 -7.79 -1.95 11.84
N ASP A 22 -8.21 -1.38 10.70
CA ASP A 22 -7.98 -2.01 9.39
C ASP A 22 -6.49 -1.95 9.01
N ILE A 23 -6.04 -2.96 8.25
CA ILE A 23 -4.63 -3.16 7.91
C ILE A 23 -4.45 -3.08 6.39
N LEU A 24 -3.46 -2.31 5.97
CA LEU A 24 -2.94 -2.27 4.61
C LEU A 24 -1.49 -2.76 4.62
N MET A 25 -1.15 -3.68 3.72
CA MET A 25 0.20 -4.21 3.60
C MET A 25 0.85 -3.69 2.32
N ILE A 26 2.06 -3.16 2.43
CA ILE A 26 2.94 -2.87 1.29
C ILE A 26 4.02 -3.94 1.32
N VAL A 27 4.17 -4.67 0.22
CA VAL A 27 5.02 -5.87 0.15
C VAL A 27 5.87 -5.85 -1.11
N ASP A 28 6.97 -6.61 -1.11
CA ASP A 28 7.76 -6.83 -2.31
C ASP A 28 7.06 -7.82 -3.29
N ALA A 29 7.62 -7.92 -4.50
CA ALA A 29 7.07 -8.74 -5.58
C ALA A 29 7.09 -10.27 -5.32
N GLY A 30 7.77 -10.72 -4.26
CA GLY A 30 7.89 -12.12 -3.88
C GLY A 30 6.91 -12.57 -2.81
N MET A 31 6.17 -11.65 -2.17
CA MET A 31 5.28 -11.99 -1.07
C MET A 31 4.04 -12.77 -1.54
N PRO A 32 3.74 -13.96 -0.98
CA PRO A 32 2.50 -14.67 -1.29
C PRO A 32 1.28 -13.94 -0.71
N VAL A 33 0.20 -13.87 -1.50
CA VAL A 33 -1.07 -13.24 -1.09
C VAL A 33 -2.07 -14.31 -0.62
N PRO A 34 -2.56 -14.26 0.63
CA PRO A 34 -3.56 -15.21 1.11
C PRO A 34 -4.88 -15.14 0.34
N ALA A 35 -5.60 -16.26 0.30
CA ALA A 35 -6.93 -16.30 -0.33
C ALA A 35 -7.90 -15.34 0.37
N GLY A 36 -8.63 -14.55 -0.42
CA GLY A 36 -9.62 -13.59 0.07
C GLY A 36 -9.06 -12.20 0.42
N VAL A 37 -7.74 -12.00 0.38
CA VAL A 37 -7.13 -10.67 0.52
C VAL A 37 -7.12 -9.96 -0.83
N GLU A 38 -7.56 -8.70 -0.87
CA GLU A 38 -7.50 -7.88 -2.09
C GLU A 38 -6.04 -7.59 -2.47
N LEU A 39 -5.68 -7.86 -3.73
CA LEU A 39 -4.36 -7.55 -4.28
C LEU A 39 -4.45 -6.35 -5.23
N ILE A 40 -3.68 -5.31 -4.95
CA ILE A 40 -3.42 -4.20 -5.87
C ILE A 40 -1.97 -4.33 -6.35
N ASP A 41 -1.79 -4.90 -7.54
CA ASP A 41 -0.47 -5.02 -8.15
C ASP A 41 -0.04 -3.70 -8.78
N LEU A 42 1.06 -3.15 -8.27
CA LEU A 42 1.68 -1.92 -8.76
C LEU A 42 2.98 -2.19 -9.51
N ALA A 43 3.50 -3.41 -9.48
CA ALA A 43 4.82 -3.73 -10.01
C ALA A 43 4.82 -3.63 -11.54
N LEU A 44 5.59 -2.69 -12.07
CA LEU A 44 5.78 -2.54 -13.51
C LEU A 44 6.99 -3.34 -13.99
N THR A 45 8.09 -3.25 -13.26
CA THR A 45 9.32 -4.01 -13.48
C THR A 45 10.13 -4.06 -12.18
N ARG A 46 11.29 -4.73 -12.19
CA ARG A 46 12.15 -4.84 -11.01
C ARG A 46 12.50 -3.46 -10.46
N GLY A 47 12.11 -3.20 -9.21
CA GLY A 47 12.36 -1.94 -8.50
C GLY A 47 11.51 -0.76 -8.96
N VAL A 48 10.47 -0.96 -9.78
CA VAL A 48 9.59 0.11 -10.24
C VAL A 48 8.12 -0.27 -10.04
N PRO A 49 7.37 0.48 -9.21
CA PRO A 49 7.87 1.51 -8.28
C PRO A 49 8.74 0.90 -7.17
N ASP A 50 9.60 1.72 -6.54
CA ASP A 50 10.34 1.29 -5.35
C ASP A 50 9.44 1.34 -4.10
N PHE A 51 9.81 0.59 -3.07
CA PHE A 51 9.02 0.44 -1.84
C PHE A 51 8.77 1.77 -1.12
N ILE A 52 9.78 2.64 -1.04
CA ILE A 52 9.71 3.91 -0.30
C ILE A 52 8.78 4.88 -1.03
N SER A 53 8.87 4.97 -2.36
CA SER A 53 7.94 5.77 -3.17
C SER A 53 6.48 5.35 -2.97
N VAL A 54 6.20 4.04 -2.88
CA VAL A 54 4.84 3.55 -2.60
C VAL A 54 4.40 3.93 -1.19
N LEU A 55 5.27 3.72 -0.19
CA LEU A 55 5.00 4.06 1.21
C LEU A 55 4.69 5.55 1.38
N ASP A 56 5.53 6.44 0.84
CA ASP A 56 5.34 7.89 0.95
C ASP A 56 4.01 8.35 0.35
N VAL A 57 3.62 7.78 -0.79
CA VAL A 57 2.35 8.11 -1.45
C VAL A 57 1.15 7.58 -0.64
N VAL A 58 1.25 6.38 -0.07
CA VAL A 58 0.20 5.83 0.82
C VAL A 58 0.04 6.69 2.07
N LEU A 59 1.15 7.05 2.73
CA LEU A 59 1.16 7.88 3.94
C LEU A 59 0.69 9.31 3.70
N SER A 60 0.66 9.78 2.44
CA SER A 60 0.08 11.10 2.12
C SER A 60 -1.43 11.18 2.36
N GLU A 61 -2.12 10.03 2.47
CA GLU A 61 -3.58 9.97 2.69
C GLU A 61 -4.02 9.00 3.79
N MET A 62 -3.24 7.95 4.09
CA MET A 62 -3.55 7.00 5.16
C MET A 62 -3.09 7.52 6.52
N GLN A 63 -3.99 7.57 7.49
CA GLN A 63 -3.64 7.81 8.90
C GLN A 63 -3.18 6.49 9.53
N VAL A 64 -1.97 6.47 10.08
CA VAL A 64 -1.34 5.26 10.61
C VAL A 64 -1.10 5.42 12.11
N GLU A 65 -1.60 4.47 12.89
CA GLU A 65 -1.38 4.44 14.35
C GLU A 65 -0.25 3.49 14.77
N SER A 66 0.04 2.47 13.97
CA SER A 66 1.10 1.49 14.23
C SER A 66 1.59 0.85 12.93
N HIS A 67 2.74 0.19 13.00
CA HIS A 67 3.31 -0.58 11.90
C HIS A 67 3.89 -1.89 12.42
N VAL A 68 3.99 -2.87 11.55
CA VAL A 68 4.64 -4.16 11.81
C VAL A 68 5.64 -4.42 10.69
N LEU A 69 6.84 -4.85 11.07
CA LEU A 69 7.91 -5.22 10.15
C LEU A 69 8.40 -6.62 10.49
N ALA A 70 8.84 -7.37 9.48
CA ALA A 70 9.53 -8.62 9.71
C ALA A 70 10.86 -8.34 10.43
N SER A 71 11.26 -9.23 11.33
CA SER A 71 12.50 -9.07 12.12
C SER A 71 13.78 -9.19 11.28
N GLU A 72 13.67 -9.83 10.11
CA GLU A 72 14.75 -10.12 9.18
C GLU A 72 15.05 -8.98 8.20
N MET A 73 14.33 -7.86 8.33
CA MET A 73 14.56 -6.65 7.53
C MET A 73 15.93 -6.03 7.76
#